data_AF-A0A401TD62-F1
#
_entry.id   AF-A0A401TD62-F1
#
_cell.length_a   1.000
_cell.length_b   1.000
_cell.length_c   1.000
_cell.angle_alpha   90.00
_cell.angle_beta   90.00
_cell.angle_gamma   90.00
#
_symmetry.space_group_name_H-M   'P 1'
#
loop_
_entity.id
_entity.type
_entity.pdbx_description
1 polymer ?
#
loop_
_entity_poly.entity_id
_entity_poly.type
_entity_poly.pdbx_seq_one_letter_code
_entity_poly.pdbx_strand_id
1 'polypeptide(L)'
;CSGVCTAIRRLSLDNTPSAPPKRPLSAYLRYVVEQQQILFKQSPGIKLSEKTKQIAHAWRQLTPDQKQPYELAASDAKLKYKVELAAFKANLTPTQLASLKEERRQKLAKRRTMRKKR
;
A
#
# COMPACT_ATOMS: atom_id res chain seq x y z
N CYS A 1 20.65 0.72 -13.24
CA CYS A 1 19.18 0.87 -13.35
C CYS A 1 18.53 0.86 -11.97
N SER A 2 18.17 2.04 -11.49
CA SER A 2 17.67 2.33 -10.13
C SER A 2 16.26 1.78 -9.94
N GLY A 3 16.17 0.45 -9.76
CA GLY A 3 14.94 -0.27 -9.46
C GLY A 3 14.50 -0.01 -8.02
N VAL A 4 14.00 1.19 -7.76
CA VAL A 4 13.12 1.41 -6.61
C VAL A 4 11.95 0.47 -6.82
N CYS A 5 11.79 -0.55 -5.98
CA CYS A 5 10.70 -1.53 -6.05
C CYS A 5 9.40 -0.77 -6.36
N THR A 6 8.82 -1.03 -7.53
CA THR A 6 7.63 -0.32 -8.02
C THR A 6 6.46 -0.41 -7.03
N ALA A 7 6.49 -1.39 -6.13
CA ALA A 7 5.57 -1.56 -5.01
C ALA A 7 5.64 -0.42 -3.96
N ILE A 8 6.83 0.14 -3.69
CA ILE A 8 7.01 1.20 -2.68
C ILE A 8 6.73 2.59 -3.28
N ARG A 9 7.09 2.83 -4.54
CA ARG A 9 6.71 4.08 -5.24
C ARG A 9 5.20 4.28 -5.34
N ARG A 10 4.41 3.20 -5.32
CA ARG A 10 2.94 3.24 -5.30
C ARG A 10 2.35 3.65 -3.96
N LEU A 11 3.18 3.84 -2.93
CA LEU A 11 2.79 4.28 -1.59
C LEU A 11 2.79 5.82 -1.47
N SER A 12 2.86 6.56 -2.58
CA SER A 12 2.69 8.01 -2.57
C SER A 12 1.34 8.37 -1.95
N LEU A 13 1.37 9.10 -0.84
CA LEU A 13 0.21 9.65 -0.15
C LEU A 13 -0.32 10.89 -0.89
N ASP A 14 -0.69 10.74 -2.16
CA ASP A 14 -1.44 11.80 -2.84
C ASP A 14 -2.87 11.73 -2.32
N ASN A 15 -3.17 12.57 -1.32
CA ASN A 15 -4.47 12.72 -0.70
C ASN A 15 -5.26 13.77 -1.50
N THR A 16 -5.64 13.44 -2.73
CA THR A 16 -6.46 14.33 -3.56
C THR A 16 -7.95 14.09 -3.24
N PRO A 17 -8.74 15.14 -2.96
CA PRO A 17 -10.14 15.01 -2.53
C PRO A 17 -11.07 14.40 -3.59
N SER A 18 -10.61 14.37 -4.85
CA SER A 18 -11.34 13.80 -5.99
C SER A 18 -11.03 12.30 -6.22
N ALA A 19 -9.95 11.78 -5.64
CA ALA A 19 -9.58 10.39 -5.81
C ALA A 19 -10.22 9.50 -4.72
N PRO A 20 -10.59 8.24 -5.06
CA PRO A 20 -11.02 7.30 -4.05
C PRO A 20 -9.92 7.09 -3.01
N PRO A 21 -10.25 7.09 -1.71
CA PRO A 21 -9.25 6.96 -0.67
C PRO A 21 -8.44 5.67 -0.89
N LYS A 22 -7.13 5.78 -0.66
CA LYS A 22 -6.18 4.67 -0.83
C LYS A 22 -6.27 3.71 0.37
N ARG A 23 -6.08 2.42 0.11
CA ARG A 23 -6.11 1.41 1.18
C ARG A 23 -4.95 1.66 2.16
N PRO A 24 -5.19 1.57 3.48
CA PRO A 24 -4.15 1.78 4.47
C PRO A 24 -3.13 0.63 4.44
N LEU A 25 -1.95 0.92 4.97
CA LEU A 25 -0.87 -0.07 5.11
C LEU A 25 -1.23 -1.13 6.16
N SER A 26 -0.86 -2.37 5.87
CA SER A 26 -0.86 -3.46 6.84
C SER A 26 0.28 -3.28 7.86
N ALA A 27 0.17 -3.90 9.03
CA ALA A 27 1.17 -3.90 10.09
C ALA A 27 2.58 -4.22 9.55
N TYR A 28 2.72 -5.31 8.78
CA TYR A 28 3.98 -5.69 8.16
C TYR A 28 4.50 -4.64 7.18
N LEU A 29 3.65 -4.07 6.33
CA LEU A 29 4.09 -3.06 5.36
C LEU A 29 4.54 -1.77 6.04
N ARG A 30 3.93 -1.43 7.18
CA ARG A 30 4.36 -0.29 8.00
C ARG A 30 5.76 -0.51 8.54
N TYR A 31 6.02 -1.68 9.10
CA TYR A 31 7.36 -2.09 9.55
C TYR A 31 8.37 -2.07 8.39
N VAL A 32 7.99 -2.57 7.21
CA VAL A 32 8.88 -2.56 6.04
C VAL A 32 9.27 -1.15 5.64
N VAL A 33 8.33 -0.20 5.59
CA VAL A 33 8.61 1.19 5.23
C VAL A 33 9.60 1.82 6.23
N GLU A 34 9.37 1.62 7.52
CA GLU A 34 10.23 2.15 8.59
C GLU A 34 11.65 1.56 8.51
N GLN A 35 11.77 0.23 8.49
CA GLN A 35 13.08 -0.44 8.45
C GLN A 35 13.83 -0.14 7.16
N GLN A 36 13.12 -0.03 6.05
CA GLN A 36 13.74 0.31 4.78
C GLN A 36 14.33 1.72 4.80
N GLN A 37 13.66 2.70 5.38
CA GLN A 37 14.22 4.05 5.56
C GLN A 37 15.50 4.03 6.42
N ILE A 38 15.52 3.24 7.49
CA ILE A 38 16.69 3.06 8.35
C ILE A 38 17.85 2.43 7.57
N LEU A 39 17.60 1.31 6.87
CA LEU A 39 18.62 0.61 6.07
C LEU A 39 19.07 1.40 4.83
N PHE A 40 18.24 2.30 4.30
CA PHE A 40 18.66 3.23 3.25
C PHE A 40 19.63 4.28 3.77
N LYS A 41 19.43 4.80 4.98
CA LYS A 41 20.34 5.75 5.62
C LYS A 41 21.65 5.09 6.06
N GLN A 42 21.58 3.89 6.63
CA GLN A 42 22.75 3.20 7.18
C GLN A 42 23.63 2.52 6.12
N SER A 43 23.07 2.13 4.98
CA SER A 43 23.82 1.36 3.97
C SER A 43 23.39 1.71 2.55
N PRO A 44 23.88 2.82 1.98
CA PRO A 44 23.48 3.26 0.64
C PRO A 44 23.90 2.32 -0.49
N GLY A 45 24.86 1.41 -0.28
CA GLY A 45 25.40 0.51 -1.30
C GLY A 45 24.74 -0.87 -1.43
N ILE A 46 23.89 -1.28 -0.47
CA ILE A 46 23.28 -2.62 -0.49
C ILE A 46 22.08 -2.66 -1.45
N LYS A 47 21.98 -3.74 -2.25
CA LYS A 47 20.85 -3.99 -3.14
C LYS A 47 19.53 -4.02 -2.36
N LEU A 48 18.49 -3.40 -2.92
CA LEU A 48 17.16 -3.33 -2.32
C LEU A 48 16.55 -4.72 -2.03
N SER A 49 16.84 -5.70 -2.89
CA SER A 49 16.39 -7.08 -2.73
C SER A 49 16.89 -7.69 -1.42
N GLU A 50 18.16 -7.47 -1.07
CA GLU A 50 18.77 -8.02 0.14
C GLU A 50 18.22 -7.33 1.39
N LYS A 51 18.06 -6.00 1.36
CA LYS A 51 17.40 -5.25 2.45
C LYS A 51 15.99 -5.79 2.72
N THR A 52 15.21 -6.03 1.66
CA THR A 52 13.84 -6.54 1.80
C THR A 52 13.82 -7.95 2.41
N LYS A 53 14.77 -8.82 2.04
CA LYS A 53 14.90 -10.15 2.65
C LYS A 53 15.25 -10.06 4.14
N GLN A 54 16.18 -9.18 4.50
CA GLN A 54 16.58 -8.94 5.89
C GLN A 54 15.39 -8.46 6.75
N ILE A 55 14.62 -7.49 6.24
CA ILE A 55 13.41 -6.99 6.92
C ILE A 55 12.37 -8.10 7.07
N ALA A 56 12.14 -8.90 6.03
CA ALA A 56 11.18 -10.01 6.08
C ALA A 56 11.58 -11.06 7.12
N HIS A 57 12.89 -11.35 7.24
CA HIS A 57 13.42 -12.23 8.27
C HIS A 57 13.25 -11.62 9.66
N ALA A 58 13.63 -10.36 9.86
CA ALA A 58 13.49 -9.66 11.13
C ALA A 58 12.03 -9.64 11.63
N TRP A 59 11.07 -9.36 10.75
CA TRP A 59 9.64 -9.41 11.10
C TRP A 59 9.18 -10.79 11.60
N ARG A 60 9.69 -11.88 11.03
CA ARG A 60 9.35 -13.23 11.47
C ARG A 60 9.89 -13.53 12.88
N GLN A 61 11.06 -12.98 13.21
CA GLN A 61 11.71 -13.14 14.50
C GLN A 61 11.12 -12.25 15.61
N LEU A 62 10.36 -11.20 15.27
CA LEU A 62 9.71 -10.36 16.26
C LEU A 62 8.63 -11.12 17.05
N THR A 63 8.61 -10.89 18.37
CA THR A 63 7.59 -11.40 19.29
C THR A 63 6.22 -10.75 19.02
N PRO A 64 5.11 -11.36 19.45
CA PRO A 64 3.78 -10.77 19.32
C PRO A 64 3.70 -9.38 19.95
N ASP A 65 4.36 -9.15 21.08
CA ASP A 65 4.35 -7.85 21.77
C ASP A 65 4.99 -6.73 20.92
N GLN A 66 6.04 -7.06 20.17
CA GLN A 66 6.69 -6.10 19.26
C GLN A 66 5.86 -5.85 18.00
N LYS A 67 5.02 -6.81 17.59
CA LYS A 67 4.10 -6.68 16.45
C LYS A 67 2.82 -5.92 16.81
N GLN A 68 2.38 -6.04 18.07
CA GLN A 68 1.16 -5.44 18.60
C GLN A 68 1.01 -3.93 18.28
N PRO A 69 2.01 -3.05 18.46
CA PRO A 69 1.87 -1.63 18.09
C PRO A 69 1.63 -1.44 16.59
N TYR A 70 2.26 -2.26 15.73
CA TYR A 70 2.04 -2.19 14.29
C TYR A 70 0.64 -2.68 13.89
N GLU A 71 0.12 -3.69 14.58
CA GLU A 71 -1.22 -4.22 14.39
C GLU A 71 -2.30 -3.23 14.81
N LEU A 72 -2.16 -2.63 16.01
CA LEU A 72 -3.05 -1.56 16.48
C LEU A 72 -3.04 -0.37 15.52
N ALA A 73 -1.86 0.10 15.12
CA ALA A 73 -1.78 1.22 14.21
C ALA A 73 -2.39 0.88 12.83
N ALA A 74 -2.32 -0.38 12.40
CA ALA A 74 -2.95 -0.84 11.16
C ALA A 74 -4.48 -0.98 11.30
N SER A 75 -4.99 -1.42 12.45
CA SER A 75 -6.43 -1.46 12.73
C SER A 75 -7.02 -0.05 12.74
N ASP A 76 -6.35 0.90 13.38
CA ASP A 76 -6.80 2.29 13.45
C ASP A 76 -6.85 2.94 12.06
N ALA A 77 -5.80 2.73 11.26
CA ALA A 77 -5.77 3.20 9.88
C ALA A 77 -6.88 2.56 9.04
N LYS A 78 -7.20 1.28 9.28
CA LYS A 78 -8.33 0.57 8.63
C LYS A 78 -9.68 1.16 9.03
N LEU A 79 -9.87 1.55 10.29
CA LEU A 79 -11.09 2.19 10.75
C LEU A 79 -11.25 3.58 10.11
N LYS A 80 -10.22 4.43 10.15
CA LYS A 80 -10.21 5.74 9.49
C LYS A 80 -10.55 5.63 8.00
N TYR A 81 -9.91 4.68 7.31
CA TYR A 81 -10.18 4.41 5.90
C TYR A 81 -11.63 4.05 5.61
N LYS A 82 -12.27 3.26 6.48
CA LYS A 82 -13.70 2.89 6.29
C LYS A 82 -14.60 4.13 6.38
N VAL A 83 -14.33 5.01 7.34
CA VAL A 83 -15.08 6.26 7.52
C VAL A 83 -14.88 7.17 6.31
N GLU A 84 -13.63 7.41 5.91
CA GLU A 84 -13.29 8.23 4.74
C GLU A 84 -13.91 7.67 3.44
N LEU A 85 -13.89 6.35 3.27
CA LEU A 85 -14.47 5.69 2.11
C LEU A 85 -16.00 5.75 2.10
N ALA A 86 -16.65 5.70 3.27
CA ALA A 86 -18.09 5.91 3.37
C ALA A 86 -18.46 7.35 3.01
N ALA A 87 -17.75 8.33 3.57
CA ALA A 87 -17.94 9.75 3.26
C ALA A 87 -17.69 10.03 1.77
N PHE A 88 -16.60 9.50 1.20
CA PHE A 88 -16.30 9.64 -0.22
C PHE A 88 -17.42 9.07 -1.11
N LYS A 89 -17.96 7.90 -0.76
CA LYS A 89 -19.09 7.31 -1.51
C LYS A 89 -20.39 8.11 -1.38
N ALA A 90 -20.65 8.67 -0.20
CA ALA A 90 -21.83 9.49 0.03
C ALA A 90 -21.80 10.81 -0.75
N ASN A 91 -20.60 11.37 -0.95
CA ASN A 91 -20.41 12.62 -1.70
C ASN A 91 -20.43 12.44 -3.23
N LEU A 92 -20.48 11.20 -3.75
CA LEU A 92 -20.46 10.94 -5.18
C LEU A 92 -21.87 10.86 -5.77
N THR A 93 -22.06 11.48 -6.94
CA THR A 93 -23.29 11.33 -7.71
C THR A 93 -23.40 9.90 -8.28
N PRO A 94 -24.63 9.39 -8.51
CA PRO A 94 -24.82 8.06 -9.10
C PRO A 94 -24.13 7.90 -10.46
N THR A 95 -24.08 8.98 -11.25
CA THR A 95 -23.36 9.03 -12.54
C THR A 95 -21.86 8.86 -12.35
N GLN A 96 -21.24 9.55 -11.39
CA GLN A 96 -19.81 9.39 -11.10
C GLN A 96 -19.50 7.98 -10.59
N LEU A 97 -20.37 7.40 -9.76
CA LEU A 97 -20.23 6.02 -9.28
C LEU A 97 -20.25 5.01 -10.44
N ALA A 98 -21.15 5.19 -11.41
CA ALA A 98 -21.24 4.33 -12.58
C ALA A 98 -19.98 4.42 -13.45
N SER A 99 -19.50 5.64 -13.74
CA SER A 99 -18.26 5.86 -14.48
C SER A 99 -17.05 5.21 -13.81
N LEU A 100 -16.93 5.32 -12.48
CA LEU A 100 -15.85 4.66 -11.72
C LEU A 100 -15.93 3.13 -11.75
N LYS A 101 -17.15 2.55 -11.74
CA LYS A 101 -17.35 1.10 -11.86
C LYS A 101 -16.95 0.60 -13.24
N GLU A 102 -17.33 1.31 -14.29
CA GLU A 102 -17.00 0.97 -15.68
C GLU A 102 -15.49 1.07 -15.94
N GLU A 103 -14.84 2.14 -15.47
CA GLU A 103 -13.39 2.31 -15.56
C GLU A 103 -12.64 1.16 -14.86
N ARG A 104 -13.11 0.74 -13.67
CA ARG A 104 -12.54 -0.43 -12.97
C ARG A 104 -12.73 -1.72 -13.77
N ARG A 105 -13.87 -1.91 -14.42
CA ARG A 105 -14.18 -3.07 -15.28
C ARG A 105 -13.23 -3.13 -16.48
N GLN A 106 -13.07 -2.00 -17.17
CA GLN A 106 -12.18 -1.86 -18.32
C GLN A 106 -10.71 -2.10 -17.94
N LYS A 107 -10.24 -1.53 -16.81
CA LYS A 107 -8.89 -1.77 -16.29
C LYS A 107 -8.66 -3.25 -15.96
N LEU A 108 -9.64 -3.93 -15.37
CA LEU A 108 -9.54 -5.36 -15.07
C LEU A 108 -9.53 -6.21 -16.35
N ALA A 109 -10.39 -5.89 -17.33
CA ALA A 109 -10.41 -6.56 -18.62
C ALA A 109 -9.05 -6.42 -19.34
N LYS A 110 -8.51 -5.19 -19.40
CA LYS A 110 -7.17 -4.93 -19.95
C LYS A 110 -6.07 -5.70 -19.21
N ARG A 111 -6.11 -5.76 -17.87
CA ARG A 111 -5.14 -6.55 -17.10
C ARG A 111 -5.25 -8.05 -17.40
N ARG A 112 -6.46 -8.57 -17.60
CA ARG A 112 -6.71 -9.97 -17.96
C ARG A 112 -6.18 -10.29 -19.36
N THR A 113 -6.44 -9.45 -20.35
CA THR A 113 -5.94 -9.64 -21.72
C THR A 113 -4.42 -9.56 -21.78
N MET A 114 -3.82 -8.56 -21.11
CA MET A 114 -2.36 -8.42 -21.02
C MET A 114 -1.70 -9.62 -20.32
N ARG A 115 -2.33 -10.18 -19.26
CA ARG A 115 -1.81 -11.38 -18.58
C ARG A 115 -1.93 -12.63 -19.44
N LYS A 116 -2.99 -12.77 -20.25
CA LYS A 116 -3.15 -13.89 -21.20
C LYS A 116 -2.14 -13.85 -22.34
N LYS A 117 -1.68 -12.65 -22.73
CA LYS A 117 -0.69 -12.44 -23.80
C LYS A 117 0.78 -12.57 -23.32
N ARG A 118 1.02 -12.57 -22.01
CA ARG A 118 2.34 -12.66 -21.39
C ARG A 118 2.69 -14.10 -21.06
#